data_AF-A0A398CUV8-F1
#
_entry.id   AF-A0A398CUV8-F1
#
_cell.length_a   1.000
_cell.length_b   1.000
_cell.length_c   1.000
_cell.angle_alpha   90.00
_cell.angle_beta   90.00
_cell.angle_gamma   90.00
#
_symmetry.space_group_name_H-M   'P 1'
#
loop_
_entity.id
_entity.type
_entity.pdbx_description
1 polymer ?
#
loop_
_entity_poly.entity_id
_entity_poly.type
_entity_poly.pdbx_seq_one_letter_code
_entity_poly.pdbx_strand_id
1 'polypeptide(L)'
;MKQLRTQKWVTCLSVMLILVLCLALSLSSALVRAPAVQAAETDTWIQVPLYGGPVSVLAINPKVPSTLYTSTGTQVFRSTDGGDMWTALNTSFATTSSPVTALVIDPVTPSILYAGTYGSGVFRSADSGDTWEPVNAWLTDTGKSDRWEGGH
;
A
#
# COMPACT_ATOMS: atom_id res chain seq x y z
N MET A 1 32.27 -62.87 -29.16
CA MET A 1 32.09 -61.67 -30.03
C MET A 1 30.71 -61.00 -29.96
N LYS A 2 29.59 -61.70 -29.66
CA LYS A 2 28.26 -61.07 -29.55
C LYS A 2 28.08 -60.16 -28.32
N GLN A 3 28.70 -60.49 -27.18
CA GLN A 3 28.59 -59.77 -25.90
C GLN A 3 29.23 -58.36 -25.90
N LEU A 4 30.28 -58.12 -26.69
CA LEU A 4 30.91 -56.79 -26.78
C LEU A 4 30.09 -55.80 -27.60
N ARG A 5 29.24 -56.29 -28.52
CA ARG A 5 28.42 -55.43 -29.39
C ARG A 5 27.20 -54.88 -28.65
N THR A 6 26.61 -55.67 -27.76
CA THR A 6 25.48 -55.25 -26.92
C THR A 6 25.92 -54.27 -25.82
N GLN A 7 27.09 -54.49 -25.20
CA GLN A 7 27.63 -53.60 -24.18
C GLN A 7 27.91 -52.17 -24.69
N LYS A 8 28.48 -52.03 -25.90
CA LYS A 8 28.73 -50.72 -26.52
C LYS A 8 27.44 -49.94 -26.84
N TRP A 9 26.35 -50.64 -27.13
CA TRP A 9 25.05 -50.02 -27.41
C TRP A 9 24.36 -49.54 -26.14
N VAL A 10 24.44 -50.33 -25.06
CA VAL A 10 23.87 -49.97 -23.76
C VAL A 10 24.60 -48.77 -23.14
N THR A 11 25.94 -48.71 -23.25
CA THR A 11 26.70 -47.56 -22.75
C THR A 11 26.42 -46.29 -23.56
N CYS A 12 26.29 -46.40 -24.88
CA CYS A 12 25.96 -45.26 -25.74
C CYS A 12 24.55 -44.72 -25.46
N LEU A 13 23.57 -45.61 -25.28
CA LEU A 13 22.19 -45.23 -24.94
C LEU A 13 22.11 -44.58 -23.54
N SER A 14 22.87 -45.09 -22.57
CA SER A 14 22.93 -44.53 -21.21
C SER A 14 23.56 -43.13 -21.19
N VAL A 15 24.64 -42.91 -21.94
CA VAL A 15 25.28 -41.58 -22.04
C VAL A 15 24.37 -40.58 -22.75
N MET A 16 23.69 -40.99 -23.82
CA MET A 16 22.68 -40.16 -24.51
C MET A 16 21.53 -39.77 -23.59
N LEU A 17 21.01 -40.70 -22.79
CA LEU A 17 19.93 -40.43 -21.84
C LEU A 17 20.36 -39.44 -20.74
N ILE A 18 21.60 -39.58 -20.22
CA ILE A 18 22.17 -38.68 -19.22
C ILE A 18 22.33 -37.27 -19.80
N LEU A 19 22.82 -37.14 -21.04
CA LEU A 19 22.99 -35.85 -21.70
C LEU A 19 21.64 -35.14 -21.95
N VAL A 20 20.60 -35.89 -22.35
CA VAL A 20 19.25 -35.35 -22.53
C VAL A 20 18.63 -34.92 -21.19
N LEU A 21 18.85 -35.68 -20.11
CA LEU A 21 18.43 -35.29 -18.76
C LEU A 21 19.17 -34.04 -18.27
N CYS A 22 20.47 -33.92 -18.50
CA CYS A 22 21.25 -32.74 -18.15
C CYS A 22 20.78 -31.49 -18.91
N LEU A 23 20.46 -31.63 -20.20
CA LEU A 23 19.88 -30.53 -20.98
C LEU A 23 18.51 -30.12 -20.44
N ALA A 24 17.63 -31.10 -20.16
CA ALA A 24 16.30 -30.83 -19.63
C ALA A 24 16.33 -30.16 -18.23
N LEU A 25 17.27 -30.56 -17.38
CA LEU A 25 17.50 -29.94 -16.06
C LEU A 25 18.09 -28.53 -16.19
N SER A 26 18.95 -28.28 -17.17
CA SER A 26 19.50 -26.93 -17.44
C SER A 26 18.46 -25.93 -17.96
N LEU A 27 17.35 -26.40 -18.55
CA LEU A 27 16.24 -25.54 -18.94
C LEU A 27 15.30 -25.20 -17.77
N SER A 28 15.40 -25.91 -16.64
CA SER A 28 14.50 -25.71 -15.49
C SER A 28 14.92 -24.60 -14.52
N SER A 29 16.15 -24.07 -14.65
CA SER A 29 16.59 -22.87 -13.92
C SER A 29 16.00 -21.56 -14.45
N ALA A 30 15.11 -21.62 -15.44
CA ALA A 30 14.38 -20.46 -15.96
C ALA A 30 13.09 -20.15 -15.18
N LEU A 31 12.86 -20.75 -14.01
CA LEU A 31 11.67 -20.52 -13.20
C LEU A 31 11.91 -19.50 -12.09
N VAL A 32 11.16 -18.40 -12.21
CA VAL A 32 10.88 -17.35 -11.23
C VAL A 32 12.04 -16.40 -10.98
N ARG A 33 12.21 -15.47 -11.93
CA ARG A 33 12.64 -14.13 -11.54
C ARG A 33 11.52 -13.53 -10.70
N ALA A 34 11.56 -13.72 -9.38
CA ALA A 34 10.84 -12.84 -8.47
C ALA A 34 11.30 -11.40 -8.81
N PRO A 35 10.40 -10.41 -8.92
CA PRO A 35 10.87 -9.04 -8.92
C PRO A 35 11.62 -8.86 -7.62
N ALA A 36 12.94 -8.71 -7.70
CA ALA A 36 13.68 -8.13 -6.61
C ALA A 36 13.00 -6.80 -6.32
N VAL A 37 12.64 -6.56 -5.07
CA VAL A 37 12.26 -5.22 -4.61
C VAL A 37 13.50 -4.36 -4.82
N GLN A 38 13.60 -3.78 -6.01
CA GLN A 38 14.63 -2.82 -6.37
C GLN A 38 14.22 -1.53 -5.68
N ALA A 39 14.52 -1.44 -4.39
CA ALA A 39 14.37 -0.18 -3.67
C ALA A 39 15.35 0.83 -4.30
N ALA A 40 14.77 1.82 -4.97
CA ALA A 40 15.35 3.12 -5.36
C ALA A 40 16.78 3.10 -5.92
N GLU A 41 16.93 2.85 -7.22
CA GLU A 41 18.17 3.19 -7.94
C GLU A 41 17.89 3.76 -9.33
N THR A 42 16.89 4.62 -9.44
CA THR A 42 16.70 5.47 -10.61
C THR A 42 16.56 6.90 -10.12
N ASP A 43 17.57 7.72 -10.38
CA ASP A 43 17.58 9.18 -10.14
C ASP A 43 16.62 9.93 -11.09
N THR A 44 15.52 9.25 -11.47
CA THR A 44 14.53 9.68 -12.43
C THR A 44 13.20 9.80 -11.70
N TRP A 45 12.75 11.04 -11.51
CA TRP A 45 11.42 11.31 -11.02
C TRP A 45 10.39 10.91 -12.08
N ILE A 46 9.51 9.97 -11.76
CA ILE A 46 8.36 9.62 -12.59
C ILE A 46 7.08 10.21 -11.97
N GLN A 47 6.24 10.80 -12.81
CA GLN A 47 4.92 11.26 -12.38
C GLN A 47 3.97 10.07 -12.35
N VAL A 48 3.48 9.71 -11.16
CA VAL A 48 2.41 8.74 -11.03
C VAL A 48 1.06 9.44 -11.27
N PRO A 49 0.17 8.87 -12.10
CA PRO A 49 -1.15 9.46 -12.31
C PRO A 49 -2.02 9.36 -11.04
N LEU A 50 -2.12 10.48 -10.33
CA LEU A 50 -3.20 10.75 -9.37
C LEU A 50 -4.23 11.67 -10.04
N TYR A 51 -5.38 11.11 -10.41
CA TYR A 51 -6.49 11.86 -10.98
C TYR A 51 -7.28 12.55 -9.86
N GLY A 52 -6.85 13.75 -9.42
CA GLY A 52 -7.55 14.39 -8.29
C GLY A 52 -7.27 15.86 -7.97
N GLY A 53 -6.31 16.51 -8.63
CA GLY A 53 -5.87 17.86 -8.26
C GLY A 53 -4.68 17.84 -7.30
N PRO A 54 -4.38 18.94 -6.59
CA PRO A 54 -3.18 19.01 -5.74
C PRO A 54 -3.24 18.02 -4.58
N VAL A 55 -2.16 17.28 -4.40
CA VAL A 55 -1.96 16.43 -3.23
C VAL A 55 -1.77 17.32 -2.01
N SER A 56 -2.62 17.15 -1.00
CA SER A 56 -2.61 17.97 0.21
C SER A 56 -1.87 17.29 1.37
N VAL A 57 -1.87 15.95 1.43
CA VAL A 57 -1.22 15.16 2.47
C VAL A 57 -0.66 13.86 1.90
N LEU A 58 0.39 13.31 2.52
CA LEU A 58 0.90 11.96 2.26
C LEU A 58 1.24 11.30 3.59
N ALA A 59 0.76 10.08 3.80
CA ALA A 59 1.04 9.25 4.98
C ALA A 59 1.48 7.85 4.56
N ILE A 60 2.51 7.33 5.23
CA ILE A 60 3.11 6.02 4.95
C ILE A 60 2.82 5.10 6.14
N ASN A 61 2.25 3.91 5.88
CA ASN A 61 2.00 2.95 6.93
C ASN A 61 3.33 2.46 7.53
N PRO A 62 3.57 2.65 8.84
CA PRO A 62 4.87 2.38 9.46
C PRO A 62 5.18 0.88 9.61
N LYS A 63 4.18 -0.01 9.51
CA LYS A 63 4.38 -1.47 9.56
C LYS A 63 4.40 -2.12 8.18
N VAL A 64 3.74 -1.51 7.19
CA VAL A 64 3.67 -2.00 5.82
C VAL A 64 3.92 -0.81 4.86
N PRO A 65 5.18 -0.42 4.60
CA PRO A 65 5.49 0.81 3.86
C PRO A 65 4.99 0.86 2.41
N SER A 66 4.60 -0.28 1.82
CA SER A 66 3.91 -0.29 0.51
C SER A 66 2.47 0.20 0.60
N THR A 67 1.89 0.31 1.80
CA THR A 67 0.58 0.89 2.01
C THR A 67 0.71 2.39 2.30
N LEU A 68 0.20 3.21 1.38
CA LEU A 68 0.27 4.66 1.42
C LEU A 68 -1.14 5.25 1.41
N TYR A 69 -1.27 6.42 2.00
CA TYR A 69 -2.50 7.22 1.92
C TYR A 69 -2.17 8.65 1.50
N THR A 70 -3.04 9.23 0.68
CA THR A 70 -2.93 10.61 0.21
C THR A 70 -4.30 11.26 0.14
N SER A 71 -4.37 12.59 0.02
CA SER A 71 -5.63 13.29 -0.26
C SER A 71 -5.49 14.31 -1.39
N THR A 72 -6.57 14.49 -2.13
CA THR A 72 -6.74 15.60 -3.08
C THR A 72 -8.05 16.31 -2.77
N GLY A 73 -7.97 17.50 -2.16
CA GLY A 73 -9.15 18.22 -1.69
C GLY A 73 -9.92 17.41 -0.63
N THR A 74 -11.09 16.90 -0.99
CA THR A 74 -12.00 16.16 -0.08
C THR A 74 -11.88 14.65 -0.18
N GLN A 75 -11.11 14.15 -1.15
CA GLN A 75 -10.98 12.73 -1.41
C GLN A 75 -9.69 12.20 -0.79
N VAL A 76 -9.78 11.07 -0.09
CA VAL A 76 -8.63 10.29 0.39
C VAL A 76 -8.45 9.08 -0.53
N PHE A 77 -7.21 8.75 -0.85
CA PHE A 77 -6.84 7.59 -1.64
C PHE A 77 -5.90 6.69 -0.84
N ARG A 78 -5.98 5.39 -1.10
CA ARG A 78 -5.09 4.37 -0.58
C ARG A 78 -4.35 3.68 -1.72
N SER A 79 -3.05 3.50 -1.57
CA SER A 79 -2.25 2.56 -2.36
C SER A 79 -1.80 1.42 -1.46
N THR A 80 -1.65 0.23 -2.02
CA THR A 80 -1.11 -0.97 -1.35
C THR A 80 0.16 -1.50 -2.01
N ASP A 81 0.61 -0.85 -3.07
CA ASP A 81 1.69 -1.23 -3.97
C ASP A 81 2.80 -0.15 -4.06
N GLY A 82 2.96 0.66 -3.01
CA GLY A 82 4.04 1.65 -2.94
C GLY A 82 3.78 2.92 -3.75
N GLY A 83 2.53 3.15 -4.15
CA GLY A 83 2.10 4.33 -4.89
C GLY A 83 1.92 4.10 -6.38
N ASP A 84 2.03 2.86 -6.88
CA ASP A 84 1.81 2.55 -8.30
C ASP A 84 0.34 2.68 -8.70
N MET A 85 -0.58 2.20 -7.84
CA MET A 85 -2.02 2.33 -8.03
C MET A 85 -2.69 2.93 -6.79
N TRP A 86 -3.71 3.77 -7.03
CA TRP A 86 -4.45 4.46 -5.98
C TRP A 86 -5.94 4.17 -6.09
N THR A 87 -6.55 3.80 -4.97
CA THR A 87 -7.99 3.54 -4.83
C THR A 87 -8.62 4.63 -3.99
N ALA A 88 -9.68 5.25 -4.49
CA ALA A 88 -10.46 6.23 -3.73
C ALA A 88 -11.18 5.52 -2.57
N LEU A 89 -11.05 6.08 -1.36
CA LEU A 89 -11.74 5.61 -0.17
C LEU A 89 -13.10 6.30 0.02
N ASN A 90 -13.94 5.76 0.89
CA ASN A 90 -15.20 6.41 1.22
C ASN A 90 -14.93 7.64 2.11
N THR A 91 -15.03 8.84 1.54
CA THR A 91 -14.87 10.10 2.28
C THR A 91 -16.16 10.89 2.39
N SER A 92 -17.29 10.21 2.62
CA SER A 92 -18.59 10.88 2.83
C SER A 92 -18.61 11.89 3.98
N PHE A 93 -17.60 11.88 4.85
CA PHE A 93 -17.41 12.86 5.92
C PHE A 93 -16.86 14.21 5.43
N ALA A 94 -16.19 14.25 4.26
CA ALA A 94 -15.60 15.46 3.70
C ALA A 94 -16.57 16.11 2.69
N THR A 95 -16.92 17.37 2.93
CA THR A 95 -17.76 18.16 2.02
C THR A 95 -16.88 19.01 1.11
N THR A 96 -17.41 19.49 -0.02
CA THR A 96 -16.66 20.32 -0.99
C THR A 96 -16.01 21.56 -0.38
N SER A 97 -16.55 22.07 0.74
CA SER A 97 -16.01 23.20 1.51
C SER A 97 -15.04 22.82 2.62
N SER A 98 -14.84 21.53 2.89
CA SER A 98 -14.04 21.00 4.00
C SER A 98 -13.03 19.97 3.50
N PRO A 99 -11.96 20.41 2.79
CA PRO A 99 -10.90 19.51 2.36
C PRO A 99 -10.19 18.84 3.54
N VAL A 100 -9.61 17.67 3.27
CA VAL A 100 -8.75 16.94 4.19
C VAL A 100 -7.38 17.63 4.22
N THR A 101 -7.02 18.14 5.40
CA THR A 101 -5.79 18.93 5.62
C THR A 101 -4.74 18.16 6.40
N ALA A 102 -5.12 17.08 7.08
CA ALA A 102 -4.20 16.20 7.81
C ALA A 102 -4.67 14.75 7.70
N LEU A 103 -3.72 13.83 7.60
CA LEU A 103 -3.97 12.40 7.65
C LEU A 103 -2.84 11.72 8.41
N VAL A 104 -3.17 10.97 9.46
CA VAL A 104 -2.18 10.25 10.28
C VAL A 104 -2.61 8.80 10.50
N ILE A 105 -1.62 7.93 10.62
CA ILE A 105 -1.78 6.49 10.82
C ILE A 105 -1.31 6.17 12.23
N ASP A 106 -2.11 5.41 12.98
CA ASP A 106 -1.67 4.90 14.29
C ASP A 106 -0.49 3.94 14.11
N PRO A 107 0.69 4.22 14.70
CA PRO A 107 1.88 3.40 14.50
C PRO A 107 1.80 2.03 15.18
N VAL A 108 0.95 1.87 16.20
CA VAL A 108 0.73 0.62 16.92
C VAL A 108 -0.30 -0.23 16.18
N THR A 109 -1.38 0.38 15.70
CA THR A 109 -2.47 -0.32 14.99
C THR A 109 -2.77 0.38 13.67
N PRO A 110 -2.03 0.08 12.57
CA PRO A 110 -2.15 0.85 11.32
C PRO A 110 -3.48 0.77 10.56
N SER A 111 -4.43 -0.04 11.02
CA SER A 111 -5.83 0.04 10.54
C SER A 111 -6.56 1.26 11.10
N ILE A 112 -6.04 1.89 12.15
CA ILE A 112 -6.59 3.11 12.72
C ILE A 112 -5.97 4.31 12.01
N LEU A 113 -6.83 5.13 11.43
CA LEU A 113 -6.47 6.38 10.74
C LEU A 113 -7.22 7.55 11.37
N TYR A 114 -6.61 8.73 11.33
CA TYR A 114 -7.28 9.98 11.66
C TYR A 114 -7.15 10.98 10.53
N ALA A 115 -8.27 11.57 10.11
CA ALA A 115 -8.35 12.60 9.10
C ALA A 115 -8.81 13.92 9.73
N GLY A 116 -7.98 14.95 9.61
CA GLY A 116 -8.35 16.33 9.94
C GLY A 116 -8.92 17.02 8.71
N THR A 117 -10.03 17.73 8.89
CA THR A 117 -10.69 18.49 7.82
C THR A 117 -10.69 19.99 8.14
N TYR A 118 -10.75 20.83 7.11
CA TYR A 118 -10.96 22.25 7.30
C TYR A 118 -12.42 22.52 7.74
N GLY A 119 -12.61 22.89 9.01
CA GLY A 119 -13.90 23.33 9.57
C GLY A 119 -14.92 22.24 9.93
N SER A 120 -14.74 20.98 9.48
CA SER A 120 -15.65 19.87 9.82
C SER A 120 -15.11 18.96 10.95
N GLY A 121 -13.91 19.25 11.46
CA GLY A 121 -13.29 18.56 12.58
C GLY A 121 -12.43 17.35 12.19
N VAL A 122 -12.30 16.40 13.12
CA VAL A 122 -11.49 15.19 13.05
C VAL A 122 -12.38 13.95 12.92
N PHE A 123 -12.00 13.08 12.00
CA PHE A 123 -12.65 11.80 11.77
C PHE A 123 -11.66 10.66 12.01
N ARG A 124 -12.15 9.55 12.53
CA ARG A 124 -11.38 8.35 12.80
C ARG A 124 -11.91 7.21 11.92
N SER A 125 -11.02 6.42 11.37
CA SER A 125 -11.33 5.11 10.80
C SER A 125 -10.66 4.04 11.66
N ALA A 126 -11.30 2.89 11.82
CA ALA A 126 -10.72 1.71 12.48
C ALA A 126 -10.36 0.58 11.50
N ASP A 127 -10.68 0.77 10.21
CA ASP A 127 -10.69 -0.23 9.15
C ASP A 127 -9.94 0.25 7.89
N SER A 128 -8.80 0.92 8.08
CA SER A 128 -7.92 1.34 6.98
C SER A 128 -8.59 2.32 6.00
N GLY A 129 -9.53 3.12 6.50
CA GLY A 129 -10.21 4.19 5.80
C GLY A 129 -11.43 3.77 4.99
N ASP A 130 -11.92 2.53 5.18
CA ASP A 130 -13.13 2.04 4.52
C ASP A 130 -14.39 2.68 5.13
N THR A 131 -14.41 2.91 6.44
CA THR A 131 -15.44 3.66 7.16
C THR A 131 -14.85 4.70 8.12
N TRP A 132 -15.63 5.75 8.40
CA TRP A 132 -15.19 6.89 9.21
C TRP A 132 -16.27 7.32 10.19
N GLU A 133 -15.85 7.67 11.40
CA GLU A 133 -16.69 8.22 12.46
C GLU A 133 -16.13 9.56 12.96
N PRO A 134 -16.97 10.55 13.29
CA PRO A 134 -16.49 11.81 13.85
C PRO A 134 -15.96 11.61 15.28
N VAL A 135 -14.78 12.14 15.58
CA VAL A 135 -14.17 12.16 16.92
C VAL A 135 -13.97 13.59 17.41
N ASN A 136 -15.00 14.41 17.21
CA ASN A 136 -15.02 15.84 17.50
C ASN A 136 -15.36 16.18 18.95
N ALA A 137 -15.66 15.18 19.79
CA ALA A 137 -16.04 15.41 21.17
C ALA A 137 -14.96 16.26 21.86
N TRP A 138 -15.39 17.32 22.54
CA TRP A 138 -14.53 18.27 23.26
C TRP A 138 -13.62 19.15 22.39
N LEU A 139 -13.62 18.99 21.06
CA LEU A 139 -12.98 19.90 20.09
C LEU A 139 -13.92 20.99 19.59
N THR A 140 -15.23 20.78 19.74
CA THR A 140 -16.23 21.81 19.51
C THR A 140 -16.34 22.69 20.76
N ASP A 141 -15.59 23.79 20.77
CA ASP A 141 -15.92 24.89 21.68
C ASP A 141 -17.31 25.41 21.30
N THR A 142 -18.33 24.89 21.98
CA THR A 142 -19.71 25.37 21.82
C THR A 142 -19.99 26.58 22.70
N GLY A 143 -18.98 27.19 23.31
CA GLY A 143 -19.19 28.34 24.17
C GLY A 143 -20.19 28.04 25.28
N LYS A 144 -20.24 26.80 25.79
CA LYS A 144 -20.79 26.57 27.13
C LYS A 144 -19.81 27.17 28.12
N SER A 145 -19.81 28.50 28.15
CA SER A 145 -19.58 29.24 29.37
C SER A 145 -20.48 28.58 30.41
N ASP A 146 -19.83 27.85 31.30
CA ASP A 146 -20.11 27.91 32.72
C ASP A 146 -20.32 29.38 33.11
N ARG A 147 -21.50 29.88 32.77
CA ARG A 147 -21.99 31.21 33.10
C ARG A 147 -22.04 31.23 34.62
N TRP A 148 -21.04 31.85 35.23
CA TRP A 148 -21.04 32.14 36.65
C TRP A 148 -22.24 33.05 36.95
N GLU A 149 -23.35 32.48 37.42
CA GLU A 149 -24.36 33.24 38.18
C GLU A 149 -23.79 33.50 39.57
N GLY A 150 -22.77 34.37 39.62
CA GLY A 150 -22.29 34.95 40.86
C GLY A 150 -23.30 35.97 41.34
N GLY A 151 -24.11 35.58 42.34
CA GLY A 151 -24.94 36.52 43.08
C GLY A 151 -24.08 37.48 43.90
N HIS A 152 -24.28 38.77 43.65
CA HIS A 152 -24.11 39.86 44.61
C HIS A 152 -25.17 40.92 44.33
#